data_AF-A0A7S0G2W9-F1
#
_entry.id   AF-A0A7S0G2W9-F1
#
_cell.length_a   1.000
_cell.length_b   1.000
_cell.length_c   1.000
_cell.angle_alpha   90.00
_cell.angle_beta   90.00
_cell.angle_gamma   90.00
#
_symmetry.space_group_name_H-M   'P 1'
#
loop_
_entity.id
_entity.type
_entity.pdbx_description
1 polymer ?
#
loop_
_entity_poly.entity_id
_entity_poly.type
_entity_poly.pdbx_seq_one_letter_code
_entity_poly.pdbx_strand_id
1 'polypeptide(L)'
;MQEENGAHPGGITEGYISTDAKELLPSEKLRELLGEVAPGEVLDPEVEEFLQEHAIGFVESVTEFACRIAKNRESETLEAQDVQLYLEKTWNMRIPGYGDTRRP
;
A
#
# COMPACT_ATOMS: atom_id res chain seq x y z
N MET A 1 -23.67 -31.69 30.09
CA MET A 1 -23.86 -32.14 28.70
C MET A 1 -23.86 -30.90 27.83
N GLN A 2 -23.13 -30.99 26.73
CA GLN A 2 -22.74 -29.93 25.81
C GLN A 2 -23.97 -29.22 25.18
N GLU A 3 -23.80 -27.95 24.81
CA GLU A 3 -23.82 -27.59 23.39
C GLU A 3 -23.05 -26.28 23.17
N GLU A 4 -22.18 -26.33 22.17
CA GLU A 4 -21.35 -25.27 21.61
C GLU A 4 -22.13 -24.45 20.56
N ASN A 5 -21.42 -23.51 19.92
CA ASN A 5 -21.79 -22.61 18.80
C ASN A 5 -22.24 -21.22 19.27
N GLY A 6 -21.56 -20.11 18.94
CA GLY A 6 -20.68 -19.85 17.81
C GLY A 6 -21.21 -18.61 17.10
N ALA A 7 -20.65 -17.44 17.42
CA ALA A 7 -20.85 -16.22 16.65
C ALA A 7 -19.49 -15.56 16.46
N HIS A 8 -18.95 -15.75 15.26
CA HIS A 8 -17.74 -15.13 14.75
C HIS A 8 -17.79 -13.60 14.92
N PRO A 9 -16.77 -12.93 15.48
CA PRO A 9 -16.55 -11.53 15.21
C PRO A 9 -15.86 -11.43 13.85
N GLY A 10 -16.61 -11.66 12.77
CA GLY A 10 -16.22 -11.29 11.41
C GLY A 10 -16.33 -9.78 11.18
N GLY A 11 -15.95 -8.98 12.17
CA GLY A 11 -15.79 -7.55 12.01
C GLY A 11 -14.57 -7.34 11.13
N ILE A 12 -14.80 -7.00 9.88
CA ILE A 12 -13.86 -6.16 9.14
C ILE A 12 -13.54 -4.98 10.07
N THR A 13 -12.35 -5.02 10.66
CA THR A 13 -11.85 -3.90 11.47
C THR A 13 -11.72 -2.73 10.52
N GLU A 14 -12.60 -1.75 10.69
CA GLU A 14 -12.48 -0.40 10.14
C GLU A 14 -11.09 0.13 10.55
N GLY A 15 -10.11 -0.08 9.67
CA GLY A 15 -8.70 -0.15 10.03
C GLY A 15 -7.84 0.70 9.12
N TYR A 16 -7.82 2.00 9.41
CA TYR A 16 -6.66 2.91 9.35
C TYR A 16 -5.91 3.10 8.02
N ILE A 17 -6.60 3.23 6.89
CA ILE A 17 -6.04 4.08 5.84
C ILE A 17 -6.58 5.48 6.11
N SER A 18 -5.71 6.41 6.49
CA SER A 18 -6.10 7.82 6.51
C SER A 18 -6.55 8.19 5.11
N THR A 19 -7.83 8.53 4.98
CA THR A 19 -8.43 8.96 3.70
C THR A 19 -7.90 10.33 3.26
N ASP A 20 -7.15 11.02 4.12
CA ASP A 20 -6.55 12.30 3.80
C ASP A 20 -5.21 12.12 3.09
N ALA A 21 -5.21 12.41 1.78
CA ALA A 21 -4.04 12.39 0.89
C ALA A 21 -2.86 13.15 1.48
N LYS A 22 -3.19 14.23 2.19
CA LYS A 22 -2.26 15.18 2.78
C LYS A 22 -1.53 14.61 4.00
N GLU A 23 -2.07 13.58 4.65
CA GLU A 23 -1.37 12.87 5.72
C GLU A 23 -0.37 11.86 5.15
N LEU A 24 -0.72 11.15 4.07
CA LEU A 24 0.15 10.16 3.43
C LEU A 24 1.29 10.82 2.62
N LEU A 25 0.98 11.90 1.91
CA LEU A 25 1.95 12.64 1.10
C LEU A 25 1.76 14.16 1.30
N PRO A 26 2.30 14.74 2.38
CA PRO A 26 2.24 16.19 2.61
C PRO A 26 2.88 16.96 1.46
N SER A 27 2.37 18.15 1.13
CA SER A 27 2.87 18.97 0.03
C SER A 27 4.36 19.32 0.19
N GLU A 28 4.83 19.50 1.43
CA GLU A 28 6.25 19.71 1.72
C GLU A 28 7.10 18.51 1.29
N LYS A 29 6.63 17.28 1.54
CA LYS A 29 7.33 16.06 1.15
C LYS A 29 7.31 15.85 -0.36
N LEU A 30 6.19 16.14 -1.02
CA LEU A 30 6.10 16.07 -2.47
C LEU A 30 7.12 17.02 -3.15
N ARG A 31 7.27 18.24 -2.63
CA ARG A 31 8.24 19.22 -3.13
C ARG A 31 9.69 18.81 -2.86
N GLU A 32 9.97 18.20 -1.71
CA GLU A 32 11.28 17.62 -1.41
C GLU A 32 11.65 16.54 -2.42
N LEU A 33 10.73 15.60 -2.69
CA LEU A 33 10.91 14.53 -3.68
C LEU A 33 11.11 15.08 -5.09
N LEU A 34 10.35 16.12 -5.48
CA LEU A 34 10.56 16.81 -6.75
C LEU A 34 11.97 17.40 -6.83
N GLY A 35 12.46 18.03 -5.76
CA GLY A 35 13.80 18.59 -5.72
C GLY A 35 14.92 17.56 -5.89
N GLU A 36 14.72 16.32 -5.45
CA GLU A 36 15.67 15.22 -5.65
C GLU A 36 15.68 14.71 -7.10
N VAL A 37 14.52 14.66 -7.75
CA VAL A 37 14.36 14.08 -9.10
C VAL A 37 14.58 15.11 -10.21
N ALA A 38 14.03 16.31 -10.03
CA ALA A 38 14.05 17.42 -10.98
C ALA A 38 14.36 18.75 -10.26
N PRO A 39 15.65 19.01 -9.95
CA PRO A 39 16.05 20.22 -9.24
C PRO A 39 15.67 21.49 -10.02
N GLY A 40 15.00 22.43 -9.35
CA GLY A 40 14.64 23.73 -9.93
C GLY A 40 13.26 23.79 -10.59
N GLU A 41 12.58 22.66 -10.73
CA GLU A 41 11.19 22.60 -11.19
C GLU A 41 10.21 22.90 -10.03
N VAL A 42 9.02 23.40 -10.38
CA VAL A 42 7.93 23.68 -9.43
C VAL A 42 6.65 23.07 -9.98
N LEU A 43 5.90 22.38 -9.13
CA LEU A 43 4.60 21.83 -9.51
C LEU A 43 3.50 22.87 -9.31
N ASP A 44 2.58 22.94 -10.25
CA ASP A 44 1.34 23.69 -10.08
C ASP A 44 0.47 23.06 -8.98
N PRO A 45 -0.29 23.85 -8.20
CA PRO A 45 -1.10 23.33 -7.11
C PRO A 45 -2.09 22.22 -7.50
N GLU A 46 -2.68 22.31 -8.70
CA GLU A 46 -3.59 21.29 -9.24
C GLU A 46 -2.87 19.96 -9.52
N VAL A 47 -1.61 20.02 -9.94
CA VAL A 47 -0.78 18.82 -10.17
C VAL A 47 -0.33 18.23 -8.84
N GLU A 48 -0.02 19.05 -7.84
CA GLU A 48 0.27 18.57 -6.48
C GLU A 48 -0.92 17.77 -5.92
N GLU A 49 -2.14 18.30 -6.04
CA GLU A 49 -3.37 17.63 -5.59
C GLU A 49 -3.60 16.31 -6.34
N PHE A 50 -3.47 16.31 -7.67
CA PHE A 50 -3.59 15.10 -8.48
C PHE A 50 -2.59 14.00 -8.07
N LEU A 51 -1.33 14.36 -7.84
CA LEU A 51 -0.30 13.40 -7.42
C LEU A 51 -0.57 12.87 -6.00
N GLN A 52 -1.07 13.73 -5.10
CA GLN A 52 -1.45 13.32 -3.75
C GLN A 52 -2.61 12.32 -3.78
N GLU A 53 -3.66 12.59 -4.55
CA GLU A 53 -4.78 11.66 -4.73
C GLU A 53 -4.34 10.33 -5.34
N HIS A 54 -3.47 10.39 -6.35
CA HIS A 54 -2.94 9.20 -6.99
C HIS A 54 -2.10 8.35 -6.03
N ALA A 55 -1.32 8.99 -5.14
CA ALA A 55 -0.53 8.30 -4.13
C ALA A 55 -1.40 7.54 -3.12
N ILE A 56 -2.55 8.09 -2.71
CA ILE A 56 -3.52 7.34 -1.88
C ILE A 56 -4.01 6.12 -2.64
N GLY A 57 -4.53 6.32 -3.86
CA GLY A 57 -5.12 5.24 -4.65
C GLY A 57 -4.11 4.12 -4.94
N PHE A 58 -2.83 4.47 -5.08
CA PHE A 58 -1.74 3.51 -5.13
C PHE A 58 -1.64 2.67 -3.86
N VAL A 59 -1.58 3.29 -2.66
CA VAL A 59 -1.48 2.59 -1.37
C VAL A 59 -2.71 1.69 -1.13
N GLU A 60 -3.91 2.19 -1.40
CA GLU A 60 -5.15 1.41 -1.28
C GLU A 60 -5.13 0.17 -2.19
N SER A 61 -4.81 0.36 -3.47
CA SER A 61 -4.72 -0.73 -4.44
C SER A 61 -3.66 -1.76 -4.01
N VAL A 62 -2.44 -1.31 -3.70
CA VAL A 62 -1.36 -2.20 -3.29
C VAL A 62 -1.74 -2.99 -2.04
N THR A 63 -2.34 -2.33 -1.05
CA THR A 63 -2.75 -2.97 0.20
C THR A 63 -3.86 -4.00 -0.03
N GLU A 64 -4.88 -3.67 -0.82
CA GLU A 64 -5.97 -4.59 -1.14
C GLU A 64 -5.45 -5.86 -1.82
N PHE A 65 -4.66 -5.70 -2.89
CA PHE A 65 -4.15 -6.85 -3.64
C PHE A 65 -3.13 -7.65 -2.82
N ALA A 66 -2.27 -7.00 -2.04
CA ALA A 66 -1.34 -7.70 -1.17
C ALA A 66 -2.08 -8.53 -0.10
N CYS A 67 -3.15 -7.98 0.50
CA CYS A 67 -3.99 -8.75 1.44
C CYS A 67 -4.65 -9.96 0.75
N ARG A 68 -5.07 -9.82 -0.51
CA ARG A 68 -5.62 -10.95 -1.29
C ARG A 68 -4.57 -12.02 -1.58
N ILE A 69 -3.32 -11.63 -1.87
CA ILE A 69 -2.20 -12.56 -2.05
C ILE A 69 -1.89 -13.30 -0.74
N ALA A 70 -1.85 -12.60 0.39
CA ALA A 70 -1.65 -13.19 1.71
C ALA A 70 -2.72 -14.25 2.01
N LYS A 71 -3.99 -13.94 1.75
CA LYS A 71 -5.10 -14.89 1.88
C LYS A 71 -4.97 -16.10 0.96
N ASN A 72 -4.48 -15.91 -0.27
CA ASN A 72 -4.30 -17.01 -1.23
C ASN A 72 -3.22 -18.02 -0.80
N ARG A 73 -2.26 -17.63 0.04
CA ARG A 73 -1.32 -18.56 0.67
C ARG A 73 -1.81 -19.12 2.01
N GLU A 74 -3.10 -18.95 2.32
CA GLU A 74 -3.73 -19.36 3.58
C GLU A 74 -3.14 -18.65 4.81
N SER A 75 -2.63 -17.43 4.64
CA SER A 75 -2.06 -16.63 5.72
C SER A 75 -3.02 -15.54 6.17
N GLU A 76 -3.14 -15.38 7.49
CA GLU A 76 -3.90 -14.30 8.13
C GLU A 76 -3.06 -13.03 8.36
N THR A 77 -1.77 -13.09 8.02
CA THR A 77 -0.80 -12.00 8.23
C THR A 77 -0.29 -11.49 6.90
N LEU A 78 -0.42 -10.18 6.65
CA LEU A 78 0.21 -9.52 5.51
C LEU A 78 1.73 -9.50 5.67
N GLU A 79 2.47 -10.00 4.69
CA GLU A 79 3.92 -10.04 4.70
C GLU A 79 4.50 -9.20 3.56
N ALA A 80 5.74 -8.75 3.70
CA ALA A 80 6.40 -7.93 2.68
C ALA A 80 6.50 -8.61 1.30
N GLN A 81 6.51 -9.94 1.27
CA GLN A 81 6.49 -10.72 0.03
C GLN A 81 5.19 -10.56 -0.76
N ASP A 82 4.05 -10.29 -0.11
CA ASP A 82 2.77 -10.08 -0.77
C ASP A 82 2.76 -8.76 -1.54
N VAL A 83 3.23 -7.71 -0.86
CA VAL A 83 3.37 -6.37 -1.42
C VAL A 83 4.35 -6.40 -2.58
N GLN A 84 5.52 -7.00 -2.39
CA GLN A 84 6.54 -7.12 -3.43
C GLN A 84 6.02 -7.89 -4.66
N LEU A 85 5.24 -8.95 -4.47
CA LEU A 85 4.68 -9.70 -5.60
C LEU A 85 3.74 -8.84 -6.44
N TYR A 86 2.86 -8.05 -5.81
CA TYR A 86 1.96 -7.16 -6.55
C TYR A 86 2.71 -6.02 -7.25
N LEU A 87 3.70 -5.41 -6.59
CA LEU A 87 4.54 -4.37 -7.17
C LEU A 87 5.31 -4.87 -8.40
N GLU A 88 5.87 -6.07 -8.34
CA GLU A 88 6.60 -6.65 -9.48
C GLU A 88 5.67 -6.94 -10.67
N LYS A 89 4.49 -7.50 -10.42
CA LYS A 89 3.59 -7.95 -11.49
C LYS A 89 2.80 -6.83 -12.15
N THR A 90 2.40 -5.82 -11.39
CA THR A 90 1.51 -4.76 -11.88
C THR A 90 2.26 -3.47 -12.18
N TRP A 91 3.23 -3.11 -11.33
CA TRP A 91 3.96 -1.84 -11.43
C TRP A 91 5.36 -1.99 -12.01
N ASN A 92 5.80 -3.23 -12.26
CA ASN A 92 7.18 -3.55 -12.65
C ASN A 92 8.21 -2.93 -11.69
N MET A 93 7.85 -2.84 -10.41
CA MET A 93 8.69 -2.29 -9.34
C MET A 93 9.28 -3.43 -8.50
N ARG A 94 10.59 -3.37 -8.28
CA ARG A 94 11.29 -4.31 -7.40
C ARG A 94 12.04 -3.54 -6.33
N ILE A 95 11.70 -3.80 -5.08
CA ILE A 95 12.35 -3.16 -3.94
C ILE A 95 13.54 -4.03 -3.52
N PRO A 96 14.78 -3.54 -3.65
CA PRO A 96 15.95 -4.30 -3.23
C PRO A 96 15.85 -4.72 -1.76
N GLY A 97 16.22 -5.97 -1.45
CA GLY A 97 16.12 -6.52 -0.09
C GLY A 97 14.76 -7.10 0.28
N TYR A 98 13.73 -6.94 -0.56
CA TYR A 98 12.40 -7.56 -0.40
C TYR A 98 12.09 -8.47 -1.60
N GLY A 99 11.54 -9.67 -1.34
CA GLY A 99 11.22 -10.67 -2.39
C GLY A 99 12.41 -11.44 -2.98
N ASP A 100 13.63 -11.20 -2.50
CA ASP A 100 14.85 -11.96 -2.85
C ASP A 100 15.03 -13.25 -2.04
N THR A 101 14.03 -13.64 -1.24
CA THR A 101 13.95 -14.98 -0.66
C THR A 101 13.82 -15.97 -1.82
N ARG A 102 14.98 -16.46 -2.25
CA ARG A 102 15.20 -17.46 -3.29
C ARG A 102 14.01 -18.40 -3.37
N ARG A 103 13.22 -18.30 -4.44
CA ARG A 103 12.45 -19.46 -4.87
C ARG A 103 13.48 -20.58 -5.15
N PRO A 104 13.41 -21.73 -4.45
CA PRO A 104 14.19 -22.89 -4.82
C PRO A 104 13.84 -23.39 -6.22
#